data_AF-A0A1I5I9Y0-F1
#
_entry.id   AF-A0A1I5I9Y0-F1
#
_cell.length_a   1.000
_cell.length_b   1.000
_cell.length_c   1.000
_cell.angle_alpha   90.00
_cell.angle_beta   90.00
_cell.angle_gamma   90.00
#
_symmetry.space_group_name_H-M   'P 1'
#
loop_
_entity.id
_entity.type
_entity.pdbx_description
1 polymer ?
#
loop_
_entity_poly.entity_id
_entity_poly.type
_entity_poly.pdbx_seq_one_letter_code
_entity_poly.pdbx_strand_id
1 'polypeptide(L)'
;MTADLRFELIRRTVAEAVANEGEVAGRLERAQQLSAGHPDALAAIERLRPMVQTHRAQLATYLEESGGTEPSGEMTSPLSASPESNALSEALRDLSLAFHNCALGYAMLFEVALRLYEPRLREIAPRHLKAHADAALSTARLLPGVVARQLAQDGLHCACLCPMCGLGACGCVDYGTQTLTTAWRDAAASRPGLPWPSEVPTESEPPAFVLQTPKPDSQLARAGVLGGELVLAVDGQQVRGFWDVQVAIRKHSLGDEVGLLIQRGSETPRELKCQHVSEYPKT
;
A
#
# COMPACT_ATOMS: atom_id res chain seq x y z
N MET A 1 -35.08 17.75 18.17
CA MET A 1 -33.91 17.22 18.89
C MET A 1 -33.46 18.31 19.88
N THR A 2 -33.32 18.00 21.16
CA THR A 2 -32.89 18.99 22.17
C THR A 2 -31.42 19.33 21.98
N ALA A 3 -30.98 20.50 22.46
CA ALA A 3 -29.58 20.95 22.34
C ALA A 3 -28.60 19.94 22.99
N ASP A 4 -28.99 19.33 24.10
CA ASP A 4 -28.24 18.25 24.77
C ASP A 4 -28.02 17.03 23.87
N LEU A 5 -29.08 16.56 23.19
CA LEU A 5 -28.99 15.37 22.32
C LEU A 5 -28.07 15.61 21.11
N ARG A 6 -28.05 16.84 20.58
CA ARG A 6 -27.10 17.23 19.51
C ARG A 6 -25.67 17.08 20.00
N PHE A 7 -25.38 17.67 21.14
CA PHE A 7 -24.05 17.73 21.71
C PHE A 7 -23.55 16.35 22.13
N GLU A 8 -24.40 15.53 22.75
CA GLU A 8 -24.10 14.15 23.11
C GLU A 8 -23.76 13.29 21.88
N LEU A 9 -24.55 13.41 20.80
CA LEU A 9 -24.30 12.67 19.56
C LEU A 9 -22.95 13.04 18.92
N ILE A 10 -22.62 14.33 18.84
CA ILE A 10 -21.34 14.80 18.31
C ILE A 10 -20.19 14.24 19.14
N ARG A 11 -20.27 14.37 20.47
CA ARG A 11 -19.24 13.89 21.39
C ARG A 11 -19.02 12.39 21.27
N ARG A 12 -20.09 11.60 21.23
CA ARG A 12 -19.99 10.15 21.04
C ARG A 12 -19.28 9.81 19.74
N THR A 13 -19.68 10.45 18.63
CA THR A 13 -19.09 10.19 17.31
C THR A 13 -17.61 10.59 17.26
N VAL A 14 -17.22 11.68 17.93
CA VAL A 14 -15.80 12.09 18.05
C VAL A 14 -15.02 11.11 18.92
N ALA A 15 -15.57 10.65 20.04
CA ALA A 15 -14.93 9.64 20.87
C ALA A 15 -14.73 8.32 20.12
N GLU A 16 -15.69 7.91 19.28
CA GLU A 16 -15.57 6.75 18.40
C GLU A 16 -14.40 6.92 17.43
N ALA A 17 -14.25 8.10 16.84
CA ALA A 17 -13.11 8.41 15.99
C ALA A 17 -11.77 8.36 16.77
N VAL A 18 -11.71 8.86 18.01
CA VAL A 18 -10.52 8.76 18.87
C VAL A 18 -10.16 7.31 19.18
N ALA A 19 -11.14 6.47 19.51
CA ALA A 19 -10.93 5.06 19.79
C ALA A 19 -10.38 4.31 18.56
N ASN A 20 -10.98 4.55 17.38
CA ASN A 20 -10.52 3.98 16.12
C ASN A 20 -9.08 4.39 15.79
N GLU A 21 -8.72 5.66 16.00
CA GLU A 21 -7.35 6.15 15.81
C GLU A 21 -6.35 5.50 16.79
N GLY A 22 -6.79 5.22 18.03
CA GLY A 22 -6.01 4.46 19.01
C GLY A 22 -5.74 3.03 18.55
N GLU A 23 -6.73 2.36 17.97
CA GLU A 23 -6.57 1.01 17.44
C GLU A 23 -5.60 0.99 16.24
N VAL A 24 -5.71 1.94 15.32
CA VAL A 24 -4.75 2.08 14.21
C VAL A 24 -3.34 2.30 14.73
N ALA A 25 -3.16 3.14 15.76
CA ALA A 25 -1.84 3.37 16.37
C ALA A 25 -1.23 2.06 16.92
N GLY A 26 -2.01 1.26 17.66
CA GLY A 26 -1.54 -0.04 18.16
C GLY A 26 -1.19 -1.02 17.04
N ARG A 27 -1.99 -1.06 15.96
CA ARG A 27 -1.69 -1.90 14.79
C ARG A 27 -0.44 -1.44 14.03
N LEU A 28 -0.20 -0.13 13.95
CA LEU A 28 1.03 0.42 13.35
C LEU A 28 2.27 0.02 14.14
N GLU A 29 2.21 0.04 15.47
CA GLU A 29 3.30 -0.41 16.33
C GLU A 29 3.62 -1.89 16.11
N ARG A 30 2.58 -2.74 16.09
CA ARG A 30 2.73 -4.17 15.80
C ARG A 30 3.35 -4.40 14.41
N ALA A 31 2.83 -3.74 13.38
CA ALA A 31 3.35 -3.87 12.03
C ALA A 31 4.81 -3.42 11.95
N GLN A 32 5.20 -2.37 12.68
CA GLN A 32 6.61 -1.92 12.75
C GLN A 32 7.52 -3.00 13.34
N GLN A 33 7.10 -3.62 14.46
CA GLN A 33 7.88 -4.68 15.13
C GLN A 33 8.09 -5.89 14.21
N LEU A 34 7.08 -6.25 13.42
CA LEU A 34 7.13 -7.37 12.47
C LEU A 34 7.83 -7.01 11.15
N SER A 35 8.19 -5.74 10.91
CA SER A 35 8.84 -5.30 9.66
C SER A 35 10.34 -5.53 9.62
N ALA A 36 10.91 -6.26 10.59
CA ALA A 36 12.31 -6.64 10.57
C ALA A 36 12.63 -7.42 9.26
N GLY A 37 13.56 -6.91 8.45
CA GLY A 37 13.88 -7.48 7.13
C GLY A 37 12.99 -7.03 5.97
N HIS A 38 12.08 -6.07 6.20
CA HIS A 38 11.23 -5.45 5.18
C HIS A 38 11.38 -3.92 5.19
N PRO A 39 12.50 -3.38 4.65
CA PRO A 39 12.79 -1.94 4.73
C PRO A 39 11.70 -1.07 4.09
N ASP A 40 11.14 -1.50 2.96
CA ASP A 40 10.07 -0.73 2.27
C ASP A 40 8.79 -0.67 3.10
N ALA A 41 8.42 -1.78 3.75
CA ALA A 41 7.26 -1.84 4.63
C ALA A 41 7.49 -1.00 5.89
N LEU A 42 8.68 -1.10 6.49
CA LEU A 42 9.08 -0.30 7.64
C LEU A 42 9.00 1.20 7.34
N ALA A 43 9.61 1.65 6.24
CA ALA A 43 9.59 3.04 5.83
C ALA A 43 8.17 3.55 5.53
N ALA A 44 7.32 2.71 4.94
CA ALA A 44 5.91 3.05 4.73
C ALA A 44 5.15 3.21 6.06
N ILE A 45 5.32 2.28 7.01
CA ILE A 45 4.68 2.33 8.34
C ILE A 45 5.15 3.57 9.13
N GLU A 46 6.45 3.89 9.08
CA GLU A 46 7.02 5.05 9.77
C GLU A 46 6.44 6.37 9.23
N ARG A 47 6.18 6.47 7.92
CA ARG A 47 5.52 7.63 7.32
C ARG A 47 4.06 7.82 7.78
N LEU A 48 3.37 6.74 8.15
CA LEU A 48 1.95 6.79 8.56
C LEU A 48 1.76 7.16 10.04
N ARG A 49 2.78 6.98 10.89
CA ARG A 49 2.67 7.26 12.33
C ARG A 49 2.40 8.73 12.67
N PRO A 50 3.12 9.72 12.11
CA PRO A 50 2.87 11.14 12.41
C PRO A 50 1.45 11.58 12.02
N MET A 51 0.89 11.01 10.96
CA MET A 51 -0.48 11.27 10.51
C MET A 51 -1.49 10.89 11.61
N VAL A 52 -1.44 9.64 12.09
CA VAL A 52 -2.35 9.15 13.14
C VAL A 52 -2.18 9.93 14.45
N GLN A 53 -0.94 10.25 14.82
CA GLN A 53 -0.66 11.07 16.01
C GLN A 53 -1.28 12.47 15.90
N THR A 54 -1.14 13.11 14.74
CA THR A 54 -1.71 14.43 14.48
C THR A 54 -3.24 14.39 14.55
N HIS A 55 -3.86 13.38 13.95
CA HIS A 55 -5.32 13.25 13.99
C HIS A 55 -5.86 13.05 15.40
N ARG A 56 -5.22 12.18 16.20
CA ARG A 56 -5.57 11.97 17.62
C ARG A 56 -5.48 13.26 18.42
N ALA A 57 -4.39 14.00 18.26
CA ALA A 57 -4.21 15.28 18.93
C ALA A 57 -5.32 16.27 18.56
N GLN A 58 -5.67 16.39 17.26
CA GLN A 58 -6.72 17.29 16.80
C GLN A 58 -8.12 16.94 17.36
N LEU A 59 -8.44 15.65 17.46
CA LEU A 59 -9.70 15.20 18.07
C LEU A 59 -9.71 15.37 19.60
N ALA A 60 -8.59 15.12 20.27
CA ALA A 60 -8.46 15.34 21.71
C ALA A 60 -8.66 16.83 22.06
N THR A 61 -7.98 17.73 21.34
CA THR A 61 -8.17 19.17 21.49
C THR A 61 -9.62 19.59 21.23
N TYR A 62 -10.30 18.97 20.26
CA TYR A 62 -11.73 19.22 20.04
C TYR A 62 -12.58 18.82 21.26
N LEU A 63 -12.33 17.65 21.86
CA LEU A 63 -13.08 17.16 23.02
C LEU A 63 -12.84 18.01 24.28
N GLU A 64 -11.59 18.44 24.51
CA GLU A 64 -11.20 19.31 25.63
C GLU A 64 -11.92 20.66 25.56
N GLU A 65 -11.88 21.31 24.40
CA GLU A 65 -12.57 22.59 24.18
C GLU A 65 -14.10 22.47 24.21
N SER A 66 -14.61 21.27 23.91
CA SER A 66 -16.04 20.94 24.01
C SER A 66 -16.47 20.58 25.44
N GLY A 67 -15.63 20.75 26.47
CA GLY A 67 -16.05 20.90 27.87
C GLY A 67 -16.93 19.78 28.49
N GLY A 68 -16.50 18.52 28.47
CA GLY A 68 -17.23 17.50 29.26
C GLY A 68 -16.48 16.21 29.51
N THR A 69 -16.92 15.49 30.54
CA THR A 69 -16.41 14.19 31.00
C THR A 69 -16.39 13.14 29.89
N GLU A 70 -15.33 12.31 29.85
CA GLU A 70 -15.19 11.25 28.86
C GLU A 70 -16.42 10.33 28.82
N PRO A 71 -16.87 9.91 27.62
CA PRO A 71 -17.92 8.90 27.52
C PRO A 71 -17.42 7.60 28.15
N SER A 72 -18.09 7.18 29.24
CA SER A 72 -17.73 6.05 30.08
C SER A 72 -18.13 4.68 29.48
N GLY A 73 -18.16 4.57 28.16
CA GLY A 73 -18.45 3.32 27.46
C GLY A 73 -17.16 2.69 26.95
N GLU A 74 -16.87 1.46 27.39
CA GLU A 74 -15.82 0.64 26.82
C GLU A 74 -16.17 0.36 25.35
N MET A 75 -15.68 1.21 24.47
CA MET A 75 -15.98 1.16 23.04
C MET A 75 -15.07 0.11 22.43
N THR A 76 -15.53 -1.14 22.48
CA THR A 76 -14.86 -2.26 21.85
C THR A 76 -14.99 -2.15 20.34
N SER A 77 -13.87 -1.99 19.65
CA SER A 77 -13.84 -2.11 18.20
C SER A 77 -14.14 -3.54 17.78
N PRO A 78 -15.04 -3.75 16.79
CA PRO A 78 -15.36 -5.10 16.30
C PRO A 78 -14.16 -5.83 15.69
N LEU A 79 -13.05 -5.12 15.40
CA LEU A 79 -11.85 -5.71 14.81
C LEU A 79 -10.85 -6.28 15.83
N SER A 80 -11.14 -6.18 17.14
CA SER A 80 -10.22 -6.63 18.21
C SER A 80 -10.20 -8.16 18.44
N ALA A 81 -10.99 -8.94 17.70
CA ALA A 81 -11.17 -10.39 17.94
C ALA A 81 -10.34 -11.31 17.02
N SER A 82 -9.47 -10.78 16.15
CA SER A 82 -8.64 -11.64 15.31
C SER A 82 -7.52 -12.30 16.13
N PRO A 83 -7.28 -13.62 15.98
CA PRO A 83 -6.15 -14.28 16.62
C PRO A 83 -4.85 -13.60 16.20
N GLU A 84 -3.97 -13.38 17.17
CA GLU A 84 -2.70 -12.69 16.98
C GLU A 84 -1.78 -13.49 16.04
N SER A 85 -1.79 -13.16 14.75
CA SER A 85 -0.81 -13.71 13.81
C SER A 85 0.53 -12.99 13.91
N ASN A 86 1.61 -13.75 13.84
CA ASN A 86 2.98 -13.25 13.83
C ASN A 86 3.49 -12.94 12.42
N ALA A 87 2.68 -13.16 11.38
CA ALA A 87 3.06 -12.87 10.00
C ALA A 87 2.86 -11.38 9.68
N LEU A 88 3.89 -10.74 9.10
CA LEU A 88 3.81 -9.34 8.67
C LEU A 88 2.68 -9.11 7.64
N SER A 89 2.45 -10.04 6.72
CA SER A 89 1.36 -9.96 5.74
C SER A 89 -0.02 -9.88 6.40
N GLU A 90 -0.25 -10.64 7.47
CA GLU A 90 -1.50 -10.57 8.22
C GLU A 90 -1.62 -9.26 9.00
N ALA A 91 -0.54 -8.81 9.65
CA ALA A 91 -0.52 -7.51 10.33
C ALA A 91 -0.80 -6.34 9.36
N LEU A 92 -0.26 -6.37 8.14
CA LEU A 92 -0.52 -5.36 7.11
C LEU A 92 -1.97 -5.42 6.59
N ARG A 93 -2.53 -6.61 6.41
CA ARG A 93 -3.95 -6.79 6.06
C ARG A 93 -4.83 -6.17 7.14
N ASP A 94 -4.56 -6.50 8.39
CA ASP A 94 -5.33 -6.04 9.55
C ASP A 94 -5.18 -4.52 9.76
N LEU A 95 -4.00 -3.96 9.49
CA LEU A 95 -3.76 -2.53 9.47
C LEU A 95 -4.55 -1.84 8.35
N SER A 96 -4.56 -2.40 7.13
CA SER A 96 -5.36 -1.87 6.01
C SER A 96 -6.86 -1.87 6.33
N LEU A 97 -7.36 -2.92 6.99
CA LEU A 97 -8.76 -2.99 7.46
C LEU A 97 -9.07 -1.92 8.50
N ALA A 98 -8.17 -1.68 9.44
CA ALA A 98 -8.35 -0.64 10.46
C ALA A 98 -8.37 0.77 9.84
N PHE A 99 -7.53 1.04 8.84
CA PHE A 99 -7.59 2.29 8.07
C PHE A 99 -8.92 2.46 7.34
N HIS A 100 -9.47 1.42 6.71
CA HIS A 100 -10.81 1.47 6.11
C HIS A 100 -11.89 1.76 7.14
N ASN A 101 -11.81 1.14 8.33
CA ASN A 101 -12.75 1.39 9.42
C ASN A 101 -12.69 2.86 9.88
N CYS A 102 -11.49 3.44 10.05
CA CYS A 102 -11.32 4.86 10.34
C CYS A 102 -11.93 5.75 9.25
N ALA A 103 -11.68 5.45 7.97
CA ALA A 103 -12.23 6.22 6.86
C ALA A 103 -13.78 6.24 6.89
N LEU A 104 -14.41 5.10 7.18
CA LEU A 104 -15.86 5.01 7.36
C LEU A 104 -16.34 5.77 8.59
N GLY A 105 -15.63 5.69 9.71
CA GLY A 105 -15.93 6.45 10.92
C GLY A 105 -15.87 7.97 10.67
N TYR A 106 -14.88 8.44 9.92
CA TYR A 106 -14.79 9.86 9.52
C TYR A 106 -15.87 10.26 8.50
N ALA A 107 -16.32 9.37 7.64
CA ALA A 107 -17.46 9.63 6.77
C ALA A 107 -18.75 9.85 7.58
N MET A 108 -18.98 9.02 8.61
CA MET A 108 -20.09 9.20 9.55
C MET A 108 -19.96 10.52 10.32
N LEU A 109 -18.77 10.82 10.86
CA LEU A 109 -18.50 12.07 11.56
C LEU A 109 -18.75 13.29 10.67
N PHE A 110 -18.34 13.23 9.40
CA PHE A 110 -18.56 14.30 8.45
C PHE A 110 -20.04 14.57 8.21
N GLU A 111 -20.85 13.53 8.02
CA GLU A 111 -22.30 13.67 7.89
C GLU A 111 -22.95 14.26 9.16
N VAL A 112 -22.53 13.81 10.34
CA VAL A 112 -22.97 14.40 11.61
C VAL A 112 -22.62 15.89 11.67
N ALA A 113 -21.39 16.26 11.30
CA ALA A 113 -20.93 17.65 11.29
C ALA A 113 -21.69 18.52 10.28
N LEU A 114 -22.05 17.97 9.11
CA LEU A 114 -22.88 18.64 8.12
C LEU A 114 -24.28 18.88 8.66
N ARG A 115 -24.96 17.84 9.16
CA ARG A 115 -26.37 17.91 9.59
C ARG A 115 -26.56 18.72 10.86
N LEU A 116 -25.59 18.70 11.76
CA LEU A 116 -25.66 19.42 13.03
C LEU A 116 -24.98 20.78 12.98
N TYR A 117 -24.37 21.18 11.87
CA TYR A 117 -23.69 22.46 11.74
C TYR A 117 -22.57 22.62 12.79
N GLU A 118 -21.58 21.75 12.70
CA GLU A 118 -20.32 21.83 13.46
C GLU A 118 -19.15 22.23 12.54
N PRO A 119 -18.80 23.53 12.45
CA PRO A 119 -17.85 24.03 11.47
C PRO A 119 -16.47 23.37 11.53
N ARG A 120 -15.91 23.22 12.74
CA ARG A 120 -14.57 22.64 12.92
C ARG A 120 -14.48 21.18 12.46
N LEU A 121 -15.53 20.38 12.74
CA LEU A 121 -15.57 18.99 12.32
C LEU A 121 -15.79 18.84 10.80
N ARG A 122 -16.44 19.81 10.14
CA ARG A 122 -16.54 19.84 8.67
C ARG A 122 -15.20 20.03 7.98
N GLU A 123 -14.22 20.63 8.66
CA GLU A 123 -12.86 20.79 8.13
C GLU A 123 -11.96 19.59 8.47
N ILE A 124 -12.10 19.03 9.69
CA ILE A 124 -11.28 17.92 10.17
C ILE A 124 -11.67 16.60 9.49
N ALA A 125 -12.96 16.24 9.53
CA ALA A 125 -13.42 14.91 9.13
C ALA A 125 -13.09 14.52 7.68
N PRO A 126 -13.32 15.35 6.63
CA PRO A 126 -13.04 14.93 5.26
C PRO A 126 -11.53 14.83 4.98
N ARG A 127 -10.69 15.63 5.66
CA ARG A 127 -9.22 15.51 5.54
C ARG A 127 -8.73 14.19 6.12
N HIS A 128 -9.20 13.83 7.31
CA HIS A 128 -8.81 12.58 7.96
C HIS A 128 -9.34 11.37 7.20
N LEU A 129 -10.59 11.44 6.70
CA LEU A 129 -11.17 10.43 5.82
C LEU A 129 -10.23 10.14 4.63
N LYS A 130 -9.84 11.19 3.90
CA LYS A 130 -8.95 11.04 2.74
C LYS A 130 -7.62 10.41 3.15
N ALA A 131 -7.00 10.92 4.21
CA ALA A 131 -5.73 10.43 4.69
C ALA A 131 -5.77 8.94 5.08
N HIS A 132 -6.85 8.49 5.75
CA HIS A 132 -7.05 7.09 6.08
C HIS A 132 -7.33 6.21 4.85
N ALA A 133 -8.10 6.69 3.88
CA ALA A 133 -8.32 5.98 2.62
C ALA A 133 -7.01 5.81 1.82
N ASP A 134 -6.19 6.86 1.74
CA ASP A 134 -4.88 6.83 1.09
C ASP A 134 -3.92 5.88 1.84
N ALA A 135 -3.93 5.89 3.17
CA ALA A 135 -3.14 5.00 4.02
C ALA A 135 -3.55 3.54 3.87
N ALA A 136 -4.85 3.25 3.75
CA ALA A 136 -5.36 1.90 3.55
C ALA A 136 -4.83 1.28 2.24
N LEU A 137 -4.84 2.07 1.15
CA LEU A 137 -4.30 1.68 -0.15
C LEU A 137 -2.79 1.52 -0.12
N SER A 138 -2.09 2.48 0.47
CA SER A 138 -0.64 2.45 0.56
C SER A 138 -0.16 1.23 1.34
N THR A 139 -0.87 0.85 2.41
CA THR A 139 -0.61 -0.36 3.20
C THR A 139 -0.89 -1.63 2.40
N ALA A 140 -2.02 -1.72 1.70
CA ALA A 140 -2.39 -2.90 0.92
C ALA A 140 -1.42 -3.17 -0.25
N ARG A 141 -0.84 -2.11 -0.85
CA ARG A 141 0.17 -2.23 -1.91
C ARG A 141 1.48 -2.88 -1.46
N LEU A 142 1.74 -2.98 -0.16
CA LEU A 142 2.92 -3.67 0.38
C LEU A 142 2.75 -5.19 0.40
N LEU A 143 1.49 -5.68 0.42
CA LEU A 143 1.18 -7.10 0.59
C LEU A 143 1.85 -8.01 -0.44
N PRO A 144 1.81 -7.72 -1.77
CA PRO A 144 2.42 -8.61 -2.76
C PRO A 144 3.92 -8.83 -2.51
N GLY A 145 4.66 -7.77 -2.16
CA GLY A 145 6.10 -7.85 -1.89
C GLY A 145 6.41 -8.59 -0.59
N VAL A 146 5.64 -8.33 0.47
CA VAL A 146 5.79 -9.01 1.76
C VAL A 146 5.50 -10.51 1.63
N VAL A 147 4.39 -10.88 1.00
CA VAL A 147 4.01 -12.29 0.79
C VAL A 147 5.07 -12.99 -0.06
N ALA A 148 5.54 -12.38 -1.14
CA ALA A 148 6.59 -12.97 -1.98
C ALA A 148 7.88 -13.24 -1.20
N ARG A 149 8.30 -12.32 -0.32
CA ARG A 149 9.50 -12.51 0.52
C ARG A 149 9.30 -13.56 1.60
N GLN A 150 8.14 -13.61 2.25
CA GLN A 150 7.81 -14.63 3.25
C GLN A 150 7.83 -16.03 2.63
N LEU A 151 7.20 -16.21 1.46
CA LEU A 151 7.26 -17.47 0.72
C LEU A 151 8.70 -17.87 0.39
N ALA A 152 9.54 -16.91 -0.04
CA ALA A 152 10.93 -17.18 -0.32
C ALA A 152 11.74 -17.58 0.94
N GLN A 153 11.44 -16.99 2.11
CA GLN A 153 12.05 -17.35 3.39
C GLN A 153 11.66 -18.77 3.83
N ASP A 154 10.45 -19.20 3.51
CA ASP A 154 9.95 -20.56 3.77
C ASP A 154 10.48 -21.60 2.75
N GLY A 155 11.37 -21.20 1.84
CA GLY A 155 11.90 -22.06 0.77
C GLY A 155 10.90 -22.32 -0.36
N LEU A 156 9.72 -21.67 -0.34
CA LEU A 156 8.70 -21.74 -1.37
C LEU A 156 9.02 -20.75 -2.50
N HIS A 157 10.12 -21.02 -3.19
CA HIS A 157 10.56 -20.21 -4.32
C HIS A 157 9.60 -20.31 -5.51
N CYS A 158 9.63 -19.29 -6.36
CA CYS A 158 8.74 -19.21 -7.51
C CYS A 158 8.92 -20.38 -8.50
N ALA A 159 7.78 -20.97 -8.88
CA ALA A 159 7.67 -22.01 -9.91
C ALA A 159 7.26 -21.45 -11.29
N CYS A 160 7.39 -20.13 -11.49
CA CYS A 160 7.04 -19.50 -12.76
C CYS A 160 7.90 -19.99 -13.92
N LEU A 161 7.31 -20.04 -15.11
CA LEU A 161 7.99 -20.27 -16.39
C LEU A 161 7.87 -19.04 -17.32
N CYS A 162 7.50 -17.87 -16.79
CA CYS A 162 7.32 -16.68 -17.61
C CYS A 162 8.65 -16.21 -18.23
N PRO A 163 8.60 -15.43 -19.33
CA PRO A 163 9.79 -14.91 -20.02
C PRO A 163 10.83 -14.23 -19.14
N MET A 164 10.38 -13.58 -18.06
CA MET A 164 11.25 -12.85 -17.13
C MET A 164 11.88 -13.75 -16.05
N CYS A 165 11.26 -14.89 -15.74
CA CYS A 165 11.58 -15.72 -14.58
C CYS A 165 12.99 -16.33 -14.69
N GLY A 166 13.37 -16.81 -15.89
CA GLY A 166 14.68 -17.40 -16.15
C GLY A 166 15.85 -16.39 -16.15
N LEU A 167 15.59 -15.12 -16.49
CA LEU A 167 16.59 -14.05 -16.36
C LEU A 167 16.74 -13.63 -14.89
N GLY A 168 15.66 -13.77 -14.10
CA GLY A 168 15.55 -13.22 -12.75
C GLY A 168 15.05 -11.78 -12.71
N ALA A 169 14.45 -11.30 -13.80
CA ALA A 169 13.82 -9.98 -13.86
C ALA A 169 12.39 -10.06 -13.28
N CYS A 170 12.22 -10.66 -12.10
CA CYS A 170 10.89 -11.01 -11.60
C CYS A 170 9.98 -9.78 -11.44
N GLY A 171 8.81 -9.80 -12.09
CA GLY A 171 7.80 -8.75 -11.98
C GLY A 171 6.46 -9.19 -11.42
N CYS A 172 6.37 -10.37 -10.80
CA CYS A 172 5.11 -10.85 -10.22
C CYS A 172 4.61 -9.98 -9.06
N VAL A 173 5.53 -9.42 -8.27
CA VAL A 173 5.19 -8.47 -7.21
C VAL A 173 4.60 -7.19 -7.80
N ASP A 174 5.26 -6.59 -8.80
CA ASP A 174 4.77 -5.41 -9.52
C ASP A 174 3.40 -5.69 -10.16
N TYR A 175 3.27 -6.82 -10.85
CA TYR A 175 1.99 -7.25 -11.43
C TYR A 175 0.90 -7.43 -10.37
N GLY A 176 1.20 -8.03 -9.22
CA GLY A 176 0.27 -8.15 -8.10
C GLY A 176 -0.16 -6.79 -7.54
N THR A 177 0.79 -5.87 -7.35
CA THR A 177 0.52 -4.50 -6.90
C THR A 177 -0.32 -3.72 -7.90
N GLN A 178 -0.07 -3.86 -9.19
CA GLN A 178 -0.85 -3.25 -10.27
C GLN A 178 -2.26 -3.85 -10.35
N THR A 179 -2.39 -5.16 -10.20
CA THR A 179 -3.68 -5.86 -10.19
C THR A 179 -4.55 -5.34 -9.04
N LEU A 180 -3.98 -5.25 -7.84
CA LEU A 180 -4.66 -4.69 -6.67
C LEU A 180 -5.07 -3.23 -6.90
N THR A 181 -4.14 -2.40 -7.39
CA THR A 181 -4.40 -0.98 -7.66
C THR A 181 -5.49 -0.79 -8.71
N THR A 182 -5.49 -1.61 -9.77
CA THR A 182 -6.47 -1.54 -10.85
C THR A 182 -7.85 -1.96 -10.36
N ALA A 183 -7.94 -3.05 -9.58
CA ALA A 183 -9.21 -3.49 -9.00
C ALA A 183 -9.89 -2.39 -8.17
N TRP A 184 -9.12 -1.63 -7.38
CA TRP A 184 -9.68 -0.53 -6.59
C TRP A 184 -10.04 0.69 -7.44
N ARG A 185 -9.23 1.00 -8.45
CA ARG A 185 -9.54 2.06 -9.41
C ARG A 185 -10.83 1.77 -10.18
N ASP A 186 -10.99 0.54 -10.66
CA ASP A 186 -12.18 0.11 -11.40
C ASP A 186 -13.42 0.13 -10.51
N ALA A 187 -13.29 -0.31 -9.25
CA ALA A 187 -14.36 -0.18 -8.26
C ALA A 187 -14.77 1.28 -8.06
N ALA A 188 -13.82 2.22 -7.97
CA ALA A 188 -14.11 3.65 -7.85
C ALA A 188 -14.71 4.25 -9.13
N ALA A 189 -14.24 3.83 -10.32
CA ALA A 189 -14.66 4.34 -11.62
C ALA A 189 -16.05 3.83 -12.06
N SER A 190 -16.53 2.72 -11.49
CA SER A 190 -17.83 2.12 -11.81
C SER A 190 -19.06 2.95 -11.38
N ARG A 191 -18.88 4.17 -10.86
CA ARG A 191 -19.97 5.08 -10.45
C ARG A 191 -20.44 5.95 -11.63
N PRO A 192 -21.65 5.75 -12.18
CA PRO A 192 -22.19 6.61 -13.24
C PRO A 192 -22.48 8.01 -12.70
N GLY A 193 -21.97 9.05 -13.37
CA GLY A 193 -22.45 10.43 -13.19
C GLY A 193 -21.67 11.33 -12.23
N LEU A 194 -20.49 10.96 -11.73
CA LEU A 194 -19.59 11.93 -11.08
C LEU A 194 -18.65 12.59 -12.10
N PRO A 195 -18.58 13.94 -12.17
CA PRO A 195 -17.72 14.67 -13.11
C PRO A 195 -16.27 14.85 -12.64
N TRP A 196 -15.86 14.26 -11.51
CA TRP A 196 -14.50 14.44 -11.02
C TRP A 196 -13.60 13.32 -11.55
N PRO A 197 -12.60 13.61 -12.40
CA PRO A 197 -11.52 12.67 -12.62
C PRO A 197 -10.82 12.50 -11.28
N SER A 198 -10.88 11.31 -10.70
CA SER A 198 -9.91 10.94 -9.68
C SER A 198 -8.56 10.85 -10.40
N GLU A 199 -7.92 12.00 -10.60
CA GLU A 199 -6.48 12.07 -10.78
C GLU A 199 -5.91 11.56 -9.46
N VAL A 200 -5.80 10.23 -9.38
CA VAL A 200 -4.79 9.59 -8.53
C VAL A 200 -3.51 10.34 -8.89
N PRO A 201 -2.80 10.94 -7.91
CA PRO A 201 -1.56 11.62 -8.20
C PRO A 201 -0.68 10.65 -8.99
N THR A 202 -0.51 10.91 -10.27
CA THR A 202 0.58 10.35 -11.04
C THR A 202 1.78 11.14 -10.54
N GLU A 203 2.36 10.69 -9.43
CA GLU A 203 3.74 11.04 -9.15
C GLU A 203 4.49 10.75 -10.45
N SER A 204 5.07 11.80 -11.01
CA SER A 204 5.89 11.77 -12.21
C SER A 204 7.20 11.06 -11.89
N GLU A 205 7.10 9.80 -11.46
CA GLU A 205 8.25 8.93 -11.40
C GLU A 205 8.70 8.65 -12.84
N PRO A 206 10.00 8.72 -13.11
CA PRO A 206 10.50 8.34 -14.42
C PRO A 206 10.04 6.91 -14.72
N PRO A 207 9.62 6.61 -15.95
CA PRO A 207 9.20 5.27 -16.32
C PRO A 207 10.35 4.30 -16.06
N ALA A 208 10.17 3.46 -15.05
CA ALA A 208 11.14 2.50 -14.61
C ALA A 208 10.43 1.33 -13.94
N PHE A 209 10.90 0.12 -14.22
CA PHE A 209 10.41 -1.09 -13.58
C PHE A 209 11.34 -1.45 -12.41
N VAL A 210 10.82 -1.45 -11.18
CA VAL A 210 11.60 -1.83 -9.99
C VAL A 210 11.79 -3.34 -9.95
N LEU A 211 13.04 -3.79 -10.05
CA LEU A 211 13.40 -5.20 -9.92
C LEU A 211 13.16 -5.67 -8.50
N GLN A 212 12.49 -6.80 -8.40
CA GLN A 212 12.52 -7.60 -7.17
C GLN A 212 13.86 -8.33 -7.07
N THR A 213 14.16 -8.82 -5.86
CA THR A 213 15.31 -9.71 -5.67
C THR A 213 15.25 -10.86 -6.68
N PRO A 214 16.27 -11.02 -7.54
CA PRO A 214 16.28 -12.06 -8.54
C PRO A 214 16.17 -13.46 -7.92
N LYS A 215 15.58 -14.40 -8.67
CA LYS A 215 15.55 -15.81 -8.28
C LYS A 215 17.00 -16.30 -8.06
N PRO A 216 17.27 -17.11 -7.02
CA PRO A 216 18.57 -17.76 -6.88
C PRO A 216 19.01 -18.43 -8.19
N ASP A 217 20.30 -18.32 -8.49
CA ASP A 217 20.95 -18.86 -9.69
C ASP A 217 20.48 -18.31 -11.04
N SER A 218 19.61 -17.29 -11.06
CA SER A 218 19.25 -16.60 -12.30
C SER A 218 20.44 -15.83 -12.88
N GLN A 219 20.32 -15.41 -14.14
CA GLN A 219 21.38 -14.64 -14.81
C GLN A 219 21.62 -13.28 -14.12
N LEU A 220 20.56 -12.57 -13.74
CA LEU A 220 20.66 -11.32 -12.99
C LEU A 220 21.22 -11.53 -11.57
N ALA A 221 20.88 -12.63 -10.89
CA ALA A 221 21.48 -12.96 -9.60
C ALA A 221 23.00 -13.15 -9.73
N ARG A 222 23.44 -13.90 -10.74
CA ARG A 222 24.87 -14.11 -11.04
C ARG A 222 25.59 -12.82 -11.45
N ALA A 223 24.87 -11.89 -12.07
CA ALA A 223 25.37 -10.55 -12.39
C ALA A 223 25.37 -9.58 -11.18
N GLY A 224 25.00 -10.05 -9.98
CA GLY A 224 25.07 -9.27 -8.74
C GLY A 224 23.92 -8.26 -8.56
N VAL A 225 22.78 -8.48 -9.21
CA VAL A 225 21.55 -7.72 -8.96
C VAL A 225 20.92 -8.18 -7.64
N LEU A 226 20.51 -7.24 -6.80
CA LEU A 226 20.08 -7.51 -5.42
C LEU A 226 18.57 -7.32 -5.20
N GLY A 227 17.89 -6.63 -6.11
CA GLY A 227 16.54 -6.11 -5.94
C GLY A 227 16.56 -4.65 -5.48
N GLY A 228 15.51 -3.91 -5.84
CA GLY A 228 15.41 -2.47 -5.65
C GLY A 228 16.07 -1.64 -6.76
N GLU A 229 16.82 -2.28 -7.67
CA GLU A 229 17.31 -1.61 -8.88
C GLU A 229 16.19 -1.33 -9.90
N LEU A 230 16.39 -0.33 -10.74
CA LEU A 230 15.46 0.07 -11.79
C LEU A 230 15.89 -0.51 -13.14
N VAL A 231 14.97 -1.18 -13.85
CA VAL A 231 15.11 -1.40 -15.30
C VAL A 231 14.58 -0.18 -16.02
N LEU A 232 15.48 0.49 -16.74
CA LEU A 232 15.17 1.69 -17.50
C LEU A 232 14.83 1.37 -18.96
N ALA A 233 15.48 0.36 -19.53
CA ALA A 233 15.28 -0.06 -20.91
C ALA A 233 15.60 -1.54 -21.14
N VAL A 234 15.00 -2.11 -22.19
CA VAL A 234 15.32 -3.42 -22.75
C VAL A 234 15.70 -3.22 -24.22
N ASP A 235 16.92 -3.60 -24.61
CA ASP A 235 17.48 -3.41 -25.95
C ASP A 235 17.34 -1.96 -26.47
N GLY A 236 17.62 -1.00 -25.59
CA GLY A 236 17.48 0.43 -25.86
C GLY A 236 16.04 0.96 -25.88
N GLN A 237 15.02 0.10 -25.73
CA GLN A 237 13.62 0.51 -25.62
C GLN A 237 13.26 0.81 -24.17
N GLN A 238 12.85 2.04 -23.89
CA GLN A 238 12.45 2.45 -22.54
C GLN A 238 11.24 1.64 -22.05
N VAL A 239 11.27 1.21 -20.80
CA VAL A 239 10.19 0.43 -20.17
C VAL A 239 9.57 1.20 -19.01
N ARG A 240 8.26 1.05 -18.82
CA ARG A 240 7.51 1.73 -17.75
C ARG A 240 7.04 0.78 -16.65
N GLY A 241 7.04 -0.53 -16.90
CA GLY A 241 6.57 -1.52 -15.95
C GLY A 241 6.70 -2.94 -16.45
N PHE A 242 6.19 -3.88 -15.66
CA PHE A 242 6.23 -5.31 -15.92
C PHE A 242 5.88 -5.72 -17.36
N TRP A 243 4.79 -5.19 -17.92
CA TRP A 243 4.31 -5.58 -19.25
C TRP A 243 5.28 -5.20 -20.36
N ASP A 244 5.89 -4.02 -20.29
CA ASP A 244 6.84 -3.56 -21.31
C ASP A 244 8.08 -4.45 -21.33
N VAL A 245 8.60 -4.79 -20.15
CA VAL A 245 9.76 -5.69 -20.02
C VAL A 245 9.44 -7.08 -20.56
N GLN A 246 8.28 -7.63 -20.20
CA GLN A 246 7.88 -8.94 -20.69
C GLN A 246 7.69 -8.94 -22.21
N VAL A 247 7.00 -7.94 -22.76
CA VAL A 247 6.79 -7.80 -24.20
C VAL A 247 8.13 -7.65 -24.94
N ALA A 248 9.08 -6.89 -24.40
CA ALA A 248 10.40 -6.74 -24.99
C ALA A 248 11.14 -8.08 -25.05
N ILE A 249 11.24 -8.80 -23.93
CA ILE A 249 11.91 -10.12 -23.88
C ILE A 249 11.28 -11.11 -24.87
N ARG A 250 9.95 -11.12 -24.99
CA ARG A 250 9.23 -12.06 -25.89
C ARG A 250 9.46 -11.81 -27.39
N LYS A 251 10.10 -10.70 -27.77
CA LYS A 251 10.53 -10.47 -29.17
C LYS A 251 11.73 -11.35 -29.55
N HIS A 252 12.37 -11.98 -28.57
CA HIS A 252 13.57 -12.78 -28.73
C HIS A 252 13.22 -14.27 -28.69
N SER A 253 13.88 -15.07 -29.52
CA SER A 253 13.76 -16.53 -29.44
C SER A 253 14.43 -17.06 -28.18
N LEU A 254 14.09 -18.28 -27.77
CA LEU A 254 14.83 -18.94 -26.69
C LEU A 254 16.30 -19.11 -27.09
N GLY A 255 17.21 -18.67 -26.22
CA GLY A 255 18.67 -18.64 -26.42
C GLY A 255 19.20 -17.28 -26.88
N ASP A 256 18.35 -16.40 -27.43
CA ASP A 256 18.77 -15.08 -27.91
C ASP A 256 19.17 -14.18 -26.74
N GLU A 257 20.10 -13.27 -27.00
CA GLU A 257 20.54 -12.26 -26.05
C GLU A 257 19.50 -11.13 -25.94
N VAL A 258 19.34 -10.62 -24.71
CA VAL A 258 18.50 -9.50 -24.30
C VAL A 258 19.36 -8.56 -23.44
N GLY A 259 19.45 -7.29 -23.82
CA GLY A 259 20.14 -6.24 -23.07
C GLY A 259 19.21 -5.53 -22.09
N LEU A 260 19.58 -5.52 -20.80
CA LEU A 260 18.84 -4.82 -19.73
C LEU A 260 19.65 -3.63 -19.23
N LEU A 261 19.12 -2.42 -19.38
CA LEU A 261 19.72 -1.22 -18.81
C LEU A 261 19.21 -1.04 -17.37
N ILE A 262 20.10 -1.26 -16.40
CA ILE A 262 19.77 -1.31 -14.97
C ILE A 262 20.47 -0.20 -14.20
N GLN A 263 19.75 0.45 -13.29
CA GLN A 263 20.26 1.49 -12.41
C GLN A 263 20.07 1.14 -10.93
N ARG A 264 21.12 1.28 -10.13
CA ARG A 264 21.07 1.12 -8.68
C ARG A 264 21.16 2.49 -8.00
N GLY A 265 20.09 2.92 -7.34
CA GLY A 265 20.05 4.24 -6.68
C GLY A 265 20.44 5.36 -7.65
N SER A 266 21.42 6.18 -7.27
CA SER A 266 21.96 7.26 -8.10
C SER A 266 23.19 6.88 -8.93
N GLU A 267 23.53 5.58 -9.02
CA GLU A 267 24.66 5.11 -9.83
C GLU A 267 24.39 5.33 -11.33
N THR A 268 25.46 5.36 -12.13
CA THR A 268 25.36 5.35 -13.59
C THR A 268 24.69 4.05 -14.05
N PRO A 269 23.69 4.11 -14.95
CA PRO A 269 23.07 2.91 -15.49
C PRO A 269 24.10 2.00 -16.16
N ARG A 270 23.97 0.69 -15.93
CA ARG A 270 24.81 -0.34 -16.54
C ARG A 270 23.96 -1.27 -17.39
N GLU A 271 24.51 -1.69 -18.51
CA GLU A 271 23.86 -2.68 -19.37
C GLU A 271 24.28 -4.09 -18.94
N LEU A 272 23.29 -4.96 -18.72
CA LEU A 272 23.49 -6.38 -18.43
C LEU A 272 22.89 -7.21 -19.56
N LYS A 273 23.70 -8.11 -20.11
CA LYS A 273 23.28 -9.03 -21.16
C LYS A 273 22.83 -10.34 -20.55
N CYS A 274 21.65 -10.82 -20.94
CA CYS A 274 21.06 -12.06 -20.49
C CYS A 274 20.51 -12.84 -21.69
N GLN A 275 20.42 -14.15 -21.59
CA GLN A 275 19.77 -15.01 -22.58
C GLN A 275 18.29 -15.20 -22.23
N HIS A 276 17.42 -15.20 -23.23
CA HIS A 276 16.02 -15.58 -23.06
C HIS A 276 15.92 -17.11 -22.89
N VAL A 277 15.60 -17.60 -21.69
CA VAL A 277 15.73 -19.05 -21.36
C VAL A 277 14.44 -19.73 -20.90
N SER A 278 13.32 -19.00 -20.82
CA SER A 278 12.03 -19.51 -20.34
C SER A 278 10.90 -18.82 -21.08
N GLU A 279 9.81 -19.50 -21.38
CA GLU A 279 8.61 -18.93 -22.02
C GLU A 279 7.38 -19.66 -21.49
N TYR A 280 6.20 -19.03 -21.58
CA TYR A 280 4.96 -19.72 -21.25
C TYR A 280 4.77 -20.95 -22.16
N PRO A 281 4.18 -22.04 -21.63
CA PRO A 281 3.78 -23.16 -22.47
C PRO A 281 2.88 -22.66 -23.59
N LYS A 282 3.15 -23.12 -24.82
CA LYS A 282 2.22 -22.89 -25.94
C LYS A 282 0.94 -23.65 -25.61
N THR A 283 -0.13 -22.91 -25.31
CA THR A 283 -1.50 -23.44 -25.17
C THR A 283 -2.05 -23.86 -26.52
#